data_AF-B1BYJ6-F1
#
_entry.id   AF-B1BYJ6-F1
#
_cell.length_a   1.000
_cell.length_b   1.000
_cell.length_c   1.000
_cell.angle_alpha   90.00
_cell.angle_beta   90.00
_cell.angle_gamma   90.00
#
_symmetry.space_group_name_H-M   'P 1'
#
loop_
_entity.id
_entity.type
_entity.pdbx_description
1 polymer ?
#
loop_
_entity_poly.entity_id
_entity_poly.type
_entity_poly.pdbx_seq_one_letter_code
_entity_poly.pdbx_strand_id
1 'polypeptide(L)'
;MTKEEITVNYDFDPRQTNYYTDAGRYLGLINKKREKEGVKFFLTAEGKKLFSLKYRERQLKYVELIFKHKAFRECFNECLLSSEIPNKREVVKIMEESELYKIESPNTYERRASTVTGWVNWIVQLTKMVSE
;
A
#
# COMPACT_ATOMS: atom_id res chain seq x y z
N MET A 1 8.52 -16.21 -8.46
CA MET A 1 7.75 -17.13 -7.62
C MET A 1 6.33 -17.21 -8.13
N THR A 2 5.74 -18.41 -8.18
CA THR A 2 4.30 -18.60 -8.40
C THR A 2 3.52 -18.16 -7.16
N LYS A 3 2.19 -18.09 -7.25
CA LYS A 3 1.35 -17.76 -6.10
C LYS A 3 1.45 -18.85 -5.03
N GLU A 4 1.48 -20.10 -5.45
CA GLU A 4 1.59 -21.29 -4.61
C GLU A 4 2.92 -21.28 -3.86
N GLU A 5 4.02 -20.99 -4.55
CA GLU A 5 5.34 -20.83 -3.93
C GLU A 5 5.37 -19.71 -2.89
N ILE A 6 4.72 -18.56 -3.15
CA ILE A 6 4.66 -17.47 -2.16
C ILE A 6 3.85 -17.89 -0.93
N THR A 7 2.72 -18.57 -1.16
CA THR A 7 1.84 -19.04 -0.08
C THR A 7 2.59 -19.99 0.86
N VAL A 8 3.31 -20.96 0.28
CA VAL A 8 4.08 -21.95 1.06
C VAL A 8 5.33 -21.33 1.70
N ASN A 9 6.14 -20.59 0.93
CA ASN A 9 7.45 -20.13 1.43
C ASN A 9 7.35 -19.05 2.50
N TYR A 10 6.25 -18.30 2.56
CA TYR A 10 6.02 -17.26 3.55
C TYR A 10 4.93 -17.63 4.57
N ASP A 11 4.47 -18.89 4.56
CA ASP A 11 3.43 -19.43 5.44
C ASP A 11 2.17 -18.55 5.47
N PHE A 12 1.78 -18.06 4.30
CA PHE A 12 0.57 -17.26 4.13
C PHE A 12 -0.62 -18.14 3.83
N ASP A 13 -1.82 -17.69 4.19
CA ASP A 13 -3.02 -18.22 3.59
C ASP A 13 -3.16 -17.74 2.12
N PRO A 14 -3.88 -18.46 1.24
CA PRO A 14 -4.02 -18.07 -0.17
C PRO A 14 -4.66 -16.69 -0.42
N ARG A 15 -5.43 -16.14 0.54
CA ARG A 15 -5.99 -14.79 0.48
C ARG A 15 -4.94 -13.74 0.84
N GLN A 16 -4.14 -13.99 1.87
CA GLN A 16 -3.01 -13.14 2.25
C GLN A 16 -2.01 -12.98 1.10
N THR A 17 -1.70 -14.06 0.39
CA THR A 17 -0.79 -14.00 -0.78
C THR A 17 -1.26 -13.00 -1.83
N ASN A 18 -2.56 -13.00 -2.17
CA ASN A 18 -3.10 -12.03 -3.12
C ASN A 18 -2.97 -10.60 -2.59
N TYR A 19 -3.33 -10.39 -1.33
CA TYR A 19 -3.29 -9.07 -0.72
C TYR A 19 -1.87 -8.49 -0.71
N TYR A 20 -0.87 -9.26 -0.26
CA TYR A 20 0.52 -8.79 -0.19
C TYR A 20 1.16 -8.60 -1.56
N THR A 21 0.89 -9.50 -2.52
CA THR A 21 1.41 -9.34 -3.88
C THR A 21 0.79 -8.14 -4.58
N ASP A 22 -0.51 -7.89 -4.41
CA ASP A 22 -1.15 -6.71 -4.99
C ASP A 22 -0.71 -5.40 -4.30
N ALA A 23 -0.49 -5.38 -2.98
CA ALA A 23 0.09 -4.23 -2.29
C ALA A 23 1.50 -3.90 -2.81
N GLY A 24 2.37 -4.91 -2.93
CA GLY A 24 3.71 -4.73 -3.50
C GLY A 24 3.68 -4.27 -4.96
N ARG A 25 2.69 -4.72 -5.75
CA ARG A 25 2.47 -4.24 -7.11
C ARG A 25 1.96 -2.80 -7.14
N TYR A 26 1.05 -2.43 -6.24
CA TYR A 26 0.51 -1.08 -6.13
C TYR A 26 1.59 -0.04 -5.82
N LEU A 27 2.62 -0.43 -5.06
CA LEU A 27 3.80 0.40 -4.77
C LEU A 27 4.90 0.30 -5.84
N GLY A 28 4.72 -0.48 -6.90
CA GLY A 28 5.72 -0.67 -7.96
C GLY A 28 6.94 -1.50 -7.56
N LEU A 29 6.86 -2.23 -6.44
CA LEU A 29 7.94 -3.08 -5.91
C LEU A 29 7.93 -4.49 -6.49
N ILE A 30 6.75 -4.97 -6.84
CA ILE A 30 6.53 -6.29 -7.43
C ILE A 30 5.95 -6.10 -8.83
N ASN A 31 6.35 -6.96 -9.75
CA ASN A 31 5.70 -7.10 -11.03
C ASN A 31 5.22 -8.54 -11.24
N LYS A 32 4.27 -8.73 -12.15
CA LYS A 32 3.75 -10.06 -12.49
C LYS A 32 3.79 -10.28 -13.99
N LYS A 33 4.14 -11.50 -14.42
CA LYS A 33 4.14 -11.92 -15.81
C LYS A 33 3.40 -13.24 -15.94
N ARG A 34 2.62 -13.37 -17.02
CA ARG A 34 2.02 -14.64 -17.41
C ARG A 34 3.03 -15.39 -18.26
N GLU A 35 3.37 -16.59 -17.83
CA GLU A 35 4.23 -17.55 -18.52
C GLU A 35 3.42 -18.80 -18.87
N LYS A 36 4.00 -19.72 -19.66
CA LYS A 36 3.34 -20.97 -20.05
C LYS A 36 2.89 -21.80 -18.84
N GLU A 37 3.66 -21.73 -17.75
CA GLU A 37 3.44 -22.47 -16.50
C GLU A 37 2.48 -21.75 -15.52
N GLY A 38 2.04 -20.52 -15.82
CA GLY A 38 1.16 -19.75 -14.95
C GLY A 38 1.64 -18.32 -14.69
N VAL A 39 1.10 -17.69 -13.64
CA VAL A 39 1.49 -16.32 -13.24
C VAL A 39 2.69 -16.38 -12.31
N LYS A 40 3.77 -15.67 -12.67
CA LYS A 40 4.95 -15.49 -11.81
C LYS A 40 5.09 -14.06 -11.36
N PHE A 41 5.45 -13.89 -10.10
CA PHE A 41 5.79 -12.62 -9.46
C PHE A 41 7.29 -12.49 -9.31
N PHE A 42 7.80 -11.26 -9.45
CA PHE A 42 9.20 -10.93 -9.30
C PHE A 42 9.37 -9.49 -8.81
N LEU A 43 10.47 -9.22 -8.11
CA LEU A 43 10.82 -7.87 -7.68
C LEU A 43 11.21 -7.01 -8.88
N THR A 44 10.76 -5.76 -8.87
CA THR A 44 11.27 -4.71 -9.76
C THR A 44 12.68 -4.31 -9.34
N ALA A 45 13.36 -3.49 -10.16
CA ALA A 45 14.63 -2.90 -9.75
C ALA A 45 14.49 -2.09 -8.45
N GLU A 46 13.37 -1.37 -8.28
CA GLU A 46 13.05 -0.65 -7.05
C GLU A 46 12.83 -1.60 -5.87
N GLY A 47 12.07 -2.68 -6.09
CA GLY A 47 11.87 -3.74 -5.10
C GLY A 47 13.17 -4.35 -4.60
N LYS A 48 14.13 -4.62 -5.50
CA LYS A 48 15.46 -5.14 -5.11
C LYS A 48 16.26 -4.13 -4.29
N LYS A 49 16.29 -2.85 -4.70
CA LYS A 49 16.99 -1.78 -3.97
C LYS A 49 16.43 -1.55 -2.57
N LEU A 50 15.12 -1.69 -2.40
CA LEU A 50 14.45 -1.51 -1.12
C LEU A 50 14.97 -2.49 -0.05
N PHE A 51 15.31 -3.72 -0.43
CA PHE A 51 15.82 -4.73 0.50
C PHE A 51 17.28 -4.49 0.90
N SER A 52 18.06 -3.71 0.13
CA SER A 52 19.42 -3.32 0.53
C SER A 52 19.46 -2.14 1.52
N LEU A 53 18.35 -1.46 1.77
CA LEU A 53 18.27 -0.34 2.71
C LEU A 53 18.25 -0.82 4.18
N LYS A 54 18.74 0.03 5.10
CA LYS A 54 18.53 -0.18 6.54
C LYS A 54 17.06 0.01 6.89
N TYR A 55 16.65 -0.48 8.07
CA TYR A 55 15.24 -0.46 8.49
C TYR A 55 14.60 0.93 8.37
N ARG A 56 15.21 1.98 8.96
CA ARG A 56 14.66 3.35 8.94
C ARG A 56 14.52 3.90 7.52
N GLU A 57 15.56 3.73 6.70
CA GLU A 57 15.56 4.18 5.30
C GLU A 57 14.49 3.44 4.48
N ARG A 58 14.32 2.14 4.73
CA ARG A 58 13.28 1.32 4.10
C ARG A 58 11.88 1.79 4.52
N GLN A 59 11.63 2.14 5.79
CA GLN A 59 10.34 2.70 6.19
C GLN A 59 10.05 4.03 5.50
N LEU A 60 11.02 4.95 5.48
CA LEU A 60 10.88 6.22 4.75
C LEU A 60 10.63 6.00 3.27
N LYS A 61 11.26 4.97 2.67
CA LYS A 61 11.05 4.64 1.27
C LYS A 61 9.64 4.09 1.01
N TYR A 62 9.07 3.29 1.90
CA TYR A 62 7.66 2.91 1.82
C TYR A 62 6.74 4.13 1.86
N VAL A 63 6.97 5.06 2.80
CA VAL A 63 6.20 6.31 2.91
C VAL A 63 6.28 7.12 1.61
N GLU A 64 7.48 7.29 1.05
CA GLU A 64 7.68 7.97 -0.24
C GLU A 64 6.83 7.33 -1.35
N LEU A 65 6.86 6.00 -1.47
CA LEU A 65 6.11 5.27 -2.49
C LEU A 65 4.59 5.36 -2.28
N ILE A 66 4.13 5.34 -1.03
CA ILE A 66 2.71 5.49 -0.70
C ILE A 66 2.23 6.91 -1.06
N PHE A 67 3.00 7.95 -0.74
CA PHE A 67 2.65 9.34 -1.02
C PHE A 67 2.74 9.77 -2.48
N LYS A 68 3.24 8.90 -3.38
CA LYS A 68 3.05 9.09 -4.83
C LYS A 68 1.57 9.03 -5.21
N HIS A 69 0.73 8.39 -4.40
CA HIS A 69 -0.71 8.31 -4.59
C HIS A 69 -1.42 9.44 -3.84
N LYS A 70 -2.09 10.34 -4.58
CA LYS A 70 -2.70 11.58 -4.07
C LYS A 70 -3.61 11.34 -2.84
N ALA A 71 -4.51 10.35 -2.91
CA ALA A 71 -5.44 10.07 -1.82
C ALA A 71 -4.76 9.78 -0.46
N PHE A 72 -3.61 9.09 -0.46
CA PHE A 72 -2.88 8.82 0.79
C PHE A 72 -2.20 10.08 1.32
N ARG A 73 -1.62 10.89 0.42
CA ARG A 73 -0.96 12.14 0.79
C ARG A 73 -1.95 13.17 1.34
N GLU A 74 -3.09 13.36 0.68
CA GLU A 74 -4.11 14.29 1.16
C GLU A 74 -4.77 13.81 2.45
N CYS A 75 -4.99 12.51 2.60
CA CYS A 75 -5.48 11.95 3.88
C CYS A 75 -4.47 12.18 5.01
N PHE A 76 -3.17 12.02 4.76
CA PHE A 76 -2.14 12.36 5.75
C PHE A 76 -2.08 13.87 6.04
N ASN A 77 -2.23 14.74 5.04
CA ASN A 77 -2.32 16.18 5.25
C ASN A 77 -3.49 16.55 6.16
N GLU A 78 -4.65 15.93 5.96
CA GLU A 78 -5.81 16.13 6.84
C GLU A 78 -5.52 15.70 8.28
N CYS A 79 -4.77 14.61 8.48
CA CYS A 79 -4.31 14.23 9.82
C CYS A 79 -3.44 15.31 10.47
N LEU A 80 -2.58 15.99 9.71
CA LEU A 80 -1.72 17.06 10.24
C LEU A 80 -2.53 18.31 10.62
N LEU A 81 -3.60 18.61 9.88
CA LEU A 81 -4.45 19.77 10.13
C LEU A 81 -5.39 19.55 11.32
N SER A 82 -6.02 18.38 11.40
CA SER A 82 -7.01 18.05 12.42
C SER A 82 -6.42 17.40 13.68
N SER A 83 -5.18 16.91 13.61
CA SER A 83 -4.56 16.02 14.62
C SER A 83 -5.33 14.70 14.87
N GLU A 84 -6.24 14.32 13.97
CA GLU A 84 -7.04 13.09 14.04
C GLU A 84 -6.93 12.29 12.74
N ILE A 85 -7.19 10.98 12.78
CA ILE A 85 -7.30 10.19 11.56
C ILE A 85 -8.68 10.44 10.94
N PRO A 86 -8.79 10.87 9.66
CA PRO A 86 -10.07 11.12 9.03
C PRO A 86 -10.99 9.91 9.10
N ASN A 87 -12.27 10.16 9.39
CA ASN A 87 -13.27 9.12 9.40
C ASN A 87 -13.54 8.62 7.96
N LYS A 88 -14.23 7.48 7.87
CA LYS A 88 -14.43 6.79 6.58
C LYS A 88 -15.06 7.70 5.51
N ARG A 89 -16.01 8.57 5.90
CA ARG A 89 -16.70 9.47 4.96
C ARG A 89 -15.76 10.54 4.42
N GLU A 90 -14.90 11.09 5.28
CA GLU A 90 -13.88 12.06 4.88
C GLU A 90 -12.85 11.43 3.94
N VAL A 91 -12.39 10.21 4.25
CA VAL A 91 -11.47 9.47 3.37
C VAL A 91 -12.09 9.21 2.00
N VAL A 92 -13.37 8.83 1.93
CA VAL A 92 -14.09 8.66 0.66
C VAL A 92 -14.10 9.96 -0.13
N LYS A 93 -14.43 11.10 0.50
CA LYS A 93 -14.43 12.41 -0.16
C LYS A 93 -13.04 12.77 -0.70
N ILE A 94 -12.00 12.60 0.10
CA ILE A 94 -10.60 12.83 -0.31
C ILE A 94 -10.23 11.95 -1.52
N MET A 95 -10.68 10.69 -1.53
CA MET A 95 -10.45 9.77 -2.64
C MET A 95 -11.17 10.21 -3.92
N GLU A 96 -12.40 10.70 -3.82
CA GLU A 96 -13.16 11.24 -4.96
C GLU A 96 -12.45 12.47 -5.57
N GLU A 97 -11.98 13.39 -4.72
CA GLU A 97 -11.20 14.59 -5.11
C GLU A 97 -9.78 14.25 -5.62
N SER A 98 -9.34 13.01 -5.40
CA SER A 98 -8.04 12.52 -5.85
C SER A 98 -8.05 11.93 -7.26
N GLU A 99 -9.19 11.94 -7.96
CA GLU A 99 -9.34 11.48 -9.35
C GLU A 99 -8.80 10.06 -9.57
N LEU A 100 -9.14 9.14 -8.67
CA LEU A 100 -8.64 7.77 -8.71
C LEU A 100 -9.07 7.07 -10.00
N TYR A 101 -8.10 6.45 -10.68
CA TYR A 101 -8.35 5.73 -11.92
C TYR A 101 -9.28 4.52 -11.72
N LYS A 102 -10.29 4.41 -12.59
CA LYS A 102 -11.23 3.27 -12.69
C LYS A 102 -11.88 2.88 -11.37
N ILE A 103 -12.56 3.83 -10.72
CA ILE A 103 -13.51 3.50 -9.66
C ILE A 103 -14.92 3.63 -10.21
N GLU A 104 -15.57 2.49 -10.41
CA GLU A 104 -16.86 2.37 -11.10
C GLU A 104 -18.06 2.37 -10.13
N SER A 105 -17.82 2.32 -8.80
CA SER A 105 -18.91 2.28 -7.83
C SER A 105 -18.58 2.90 -6.46
N PRO A 106 -19.57 3.49 -5.76
CA PRO A 106 -19.43 3.98 -4.39
C PRO A 106 -18.96 2.89 -3.42
N ASN A 107 -19.44 1.65 -3.58
CA ASN A 107 -19.00 0.52 -2.75
C ASN A 107 -17.50 0.24 -2.88
N THR A 108 -16.89 0.57 -4.02
CA THR A 108 -15.44 0.44 -4.22
C THR A 108 -14.67 1.50 -3.43
N TYR A 109 -15.18 2.73 -3.37
CA TYR A 109 -14.62 3.78 -2.51
C TYR A 109 -14.66 3.36 -1.04
N GLU A 110 -15.81 2.89 -0.56
CA GLU A 110 -15.99 2.46 0.82
C GLU A 110 -15.03 1.35 1.24
N ARG A 111 -14.78 0.34 0.39
CA ARG A 111 -13.80 -0.71 0.71
C ARG A 111 -12.36 -0.20 0.66
N ARG A 112 -12.03 0.66 -0.30
CA ARG A 112 -10.67 1.19 -0.46
C ARG A 112 -10.34 2.23 0.61
N ALA A 113 -11.33 2.93 1.16
CA ALA A 113 -11.17 3.86 2.27
C ALA A 113 -10.52 3.17 3.48
N SER A 114 -10.96 1.95 3.83
CA SER A 114 -10.31 1.17 4.90
C SER A 114 -8.82 0.89 4.64
N THR A 115 -8.42 0.71 3.38
CA THR A 115 -7.01 0.52 3.01
C THR A 115 -6.22 1.82 3.18
N VAL A 116 -6.79 2.95 2.71
CA VAL A 116 -6.18 4.28 2.87
C VAL A 116 -6.00 4.61 4.35
N THR A 117 -7.06 4.49 5.15
CA THR A 117 -7.01 4.70 6.61
C THR A 117 -5.95 3.83 7.27
N GLY A 118 -5.90 2.53 6.94
CA GLY A 118 -4.93 1.62 7.55
C GLY A 118 -3.48 2.01 7.28
N TRP A 119 -3.15 2.39 6.04
CA TRP A 119 -1.78 2.78 5.69
C TRP A 119 -1.43 4.15 6.26
N VAL A 120 -2.34 5.13 6.23
CA VAL A 120 -2.11 6.46 6.82
C VAL A 120 -1.93 6.35 8.33
N ASN A 121 -2.73 5.54 9.01
CA ASN A 121 -2.57 5.29 10.44
C ASN A 121 -1.20 4.64 10.76
N TRP A 122 -0.75 3.68 9.93
CA TRP A 122 0.59 3.12 10.08
C TRP A 122 1.70 4.18 9.92
N ILE A 123 1.56 5.11 8.97
CA ILE A 123 2.52 6.22 8.79
C ILE A 123 2.55 7.13 10.03
N VAL A 124 1.38 7.46 10.60
CA VAL A 124 1.30 8.24 11.85
C VAL A 124 1.91 7.48 13.02
N GLN A 125 1.77 6.15 13.09
CA GLN A 125 2.42 5.35 14.13
C GLN A 125 3.95 5.34 14.00
N LEU A 126 4.49 5.38 12.77
CA LEU A 126 5.94 5.50 12.57
C LEU A 126 6.52 6.77 13.17
N THR A 127 5.79 7.90 13.15
CA THR A 127 6.29 9.16 13.73
C THR A 127 6.39 9.08 15.26
N LYS A 128 5.47 8.34 15.90
CA LYS A 128 5.49 8.09 17.34
C LYS A 128 6.64 7.17 17.75
N MET A 129 6.97 6.15 16.96
CA MET A 129 8.05 5.20 17.26
C MET A 129 9.46 5.78 17.07
N VAL A 130 9.62 6.85 16.31
CA VAL A 130 10.93 7.54 16.10
C VAL A 130 11.16 8.62 17.16
N SER A 131 10.21 8.81 18.09
CA SER A 131 10.29 9.79 19.18
C SER A 131 10.91 9.22 20.47
N GLU A 132 11.45 8.00 20.42
CA GLU A 132 12.22 7.32 21.49
C GLU A 132 13.61 6.96 20.95
#